data_AF-A0A2E9ZQP4-F1
#
_entry.id   AF-A0A2E9ZQP4-F1
#
_cell.length_a   1.000
_cell.length_b   1.000
_cell.length_c   1.000
_cell.angle_alpha   90.00
_cell.angle_beta   90.00
_cell.angle_gamma   90.00
#
_symmetry.space_group_name_H-M   'P 1'
#
loop_
_entity.id
_entity.type
_entity.pdbx_description
1 polymer ?
#
loop_
_entity_poly.entity_id
_entity_poly.type
_entity_poly.pdbx_seq_one_letter_code
_entity_poly.pdbx_strand_id
1 'polypeptide(L)' 'MRLFDAHNHLQDNRFPDDTALMLAECTEAGLVRMVVNGTRESDWDMVAQLAGQH' A
#
# COMPACT_ATOMS: atom_id res chain seq x y z
N MET A 1 1.08 18.67 -4.58
CA MET A 1 1.45 18.63 -3.15
C MET A 1 2.18 17.32 -2.90
N ARG A 2 3.08 17.20 -1.90
CA ARG A 2 3.68 15.90 -1.54
C ARG A 2 2.95 15.32 -0.34
N LEU A 3 2.26 14.21 -0.54
CA LEU A 3 1.47 13.53 0.48
C LEU A 3 2.17 12.25 0.94
N PHE A 4 2.00 11.92 2.21
CA PHE A 4 2.52 10.72 2.84
C PHE A 4 1.36 10.06 3.58
N ASP A 5 1.08 8.81 3.23
CA ASP A 5 0.05 8.04 3.92
C ASP A 5 0.71 7.28 5.06
N ALA A 6 0.38 7.67 6.29
CA ALA A 6 0.98 7.08 7.48
C ALA A 6 0.29 5.77 7.91
N HIS A 7 -0.87 5.42 7.31
CA HIS A 7 -1.65 4.29 7.78
C HIS A 7 -2.65 3.76 6.73
N ASN A 8 -2.34 2.61 6.13
CA ASN A 8 -3.29 1.86 5.31
C ASN A 8 -3.14 0.34 5.46
N HIS A 9 -4.03 -0.40 4.81
CA HIS A 9 -4.04 -1.86 4.79
C HIS A 9 -4.01 -2.39 3.35
N LEU A 10 -3.04 -1.94 2.53
CA LEU A 10 -2.95 -2.30 1.13
C LEU A 10 -2.84 -3.82 0.88
N GLN A 11 -2.32 -4.58 1.85
CA GLN A 11 -2.25 -6.05 1.79
C GLN A 11 -3.61 -6.75 1.92
N ASP A 12 -4.66 -6.01 2.28
CA ASP A 12 -5.96 -6.60 2.56
C ASP A 12 -6.68 -7.03 1.27
N ASN A 13 -7.31 -8.21 1.27
CA ASN A 13 -7.99 -8.79 0.12
C ASN A 13 -9.27 -8.04 -0.32
N ARG A 14 -9.65 -6.98 0.40
CA ARG A 14 -10.68 -6.04 -0.03
C ARG A 14 -10.23 -5.16 -1.21
N PHE A 15 -8.92 -5.02 -1.44
CA PHE A 15 -8.41 -4.34 -2.63
C PHE A 15 -8.45 -5.25 -3.86
N PRO A 16 -8.76 -4.71 -5.06
CA PRO A 16 -8.74 -5.48 -6.29
C PRO A 16 -7.32 -5.93 -6.64
N ASP A 17 -7.23 -7.05 -7.37
CA ASP A 17 -5.95 -7.62 -7.85
C ASP A 17 -5.12 -6.63 -8.68
N ASP A 18 -5.76 -5.60 -9.26
CA ASP A 18 -5.09 -4.52 -9.99
C ASP A 18 -4.61 -3.40 -9.04
N THR A 19 -3.68 -3.76 -8.16
CA THR A 19 -3.01 -2.81 -7.27
C THR A 19 -2.17 -1.78 -8.06
N ALA A 20 -1.76 -2.10 -9.29
CA ALA A 20 -0.90 -1.24 -10.11
C ALA A 20 -1.62 0.04 -10.58
N LEU A 21 -2.87 -0.08 -11.06
CA LEU A 21 -3.65 1.09 -11.45
C LEU A 21 -3.90 2.04 -10.27
N MET A 22 -4.27 1.49 -9.11
CA MET A 22 -4.51 2.28 -7.91
C MET A 22 -3.24 3.04 -7.45
N LEU A 23 -2.07 2.40 -7.49
CA LEU A 23 -0.80 3.06 -7.15
C LEU A 23 -0.43 4.18 -8.12
N ALA A 24 -0.81 4.05 -9.40
CA ALA A 24 -0.64 5.11 -10.39
C ALA A 24 -1.52 6.33 -10.04
N GLU A 25 -2.79 6.10 -9.71
CA GLU A 25 -3.73 7.16 -9.28
C GLU A 25 -3.26 7.84 -7.98
N CYS A 26 -2.73 7.08 -7.01
CA CYS A 26 -2.11 7.64 -5.81
C CYS A 26 -0.94 8.57 -6.15
N THR A 27 -0.09 8.17 -7.10
CA THR A 27 1.04 8.96 -7.55
C THR A 27 0.59 10.26 -8.21
N GLU A 28 -0.44 10.21 -9.07
CA GLU A 28 -1.05 11.39 -9.70
C GLU A 28 -1.67 12.36 -8.67
N ALA A 29 -2.27 11.83 -7.60
CA ALA A 29 -2.78 12.63 -6.48
C ALA A 29 -1.67 13.27 -5.62
N GLY A 30 -0.41 12.91 -5.85
CA GLY A 30 0.76 13.43 -5.15
C GLY A 30 1.17 12.63 -3.91
N LEU A 31 0.65 11.41 -3.73
CA LEU A 31 1.10 10.47 -2.71
C LEU A 31 2.47 9.91 -3.10
N VAL A 32 3.50 10.22 -2.31
CA VAL A 32 4.89 9.86 -2.64
C VAL A 32 5.40 8.66 -1.87
N ARG A 33 4.82 8.38 -0.70
CA ARG A 33 5.17 7.26 0.17
C ARG A 33 3.96 6.87 1.00
N MET A 34 3.93 5.60 1.41
CA MET A 34 2.93 5.08 2.31
C MET A 34 3.53 4.08 3.30
N VAL A 35 2.87 3.92 4.44
CA VAL A 35 3.09 2.85 5.39
C VAL A 35 1.94 1.88 5.28
N VAL A 36 2.26 0.60 5.07
CA VAL A 36 1.28 -0.49 5.01
C VAL A 36 1.30 -1.23 6.35
N ASN A 37 0.15 -1.32 7.00
CA ASN A 37 0.00 -1.85 8.36
C ASN A 37 -0.73 -3.20 8.32
N GLY A 38 -0.07 -4.26 8.80
CA GLY A 38 -0.73 -5.52 9.11
C GLY A 38 -1.79 -5.34 10.21
N THR A 39 -2.92 -6.04 10.11
CA THR A 39 -3.93 -6.11 11.19
C THR A 39 -3.64 -7.26 12.15
N ARG A 40 -2.93 -8.29 11.66
CA ARG A 40 -2.56 -9.51 12.40
C ARG A 40 -1.23 -10.08 11.89
N GLU A 41 -0.64 -11.01 12.64
CA GLU A 41 0.67 -11.60 12.32
C GLU A 41 0.70 -12.29 10.95
N SER A 42 -0.40 -12.91 10.54
CA SER A 42 -0.50 -13.56 9.23
C SER A 42 -0.39 -12.59 8.04
N ASP A 43 -0.51 -11.28 8.27
CA ASP A 43 -0.40 -10.27 7.22
C ASP A 43 1.07 -9.88 6.97
N TRP A 44 1.99 -10.19 7.91
CA TRP A 44 3.35 -9.65 7.91
C TRP A 44 4.17 -10.03 6.69
N ASP A 45 4.06 -11.28 6.21
CA ASP A 45 4.79 -11.73 5.02
C ASP A 45 4.39 -10.94 3.78
N MET A 46 3.08 -10.70 3.61
CA MET A 46 2.56 -9.92 2.49
C MET A 46 2.94 -8.44 2.60
N VAL A 47 2.89 -7.86 3.80
CA VAL A 47 3.35 -6.48 4.05
C VAL A 47 4.84 -6.34 3.71
N ALA A 48 5.68 -7.29 4.14
CA ALA A 48 7.11 -7.28 3.84
C ALA A 48 7.38 -7.45 2.34
N GLN A 49 6.62 -8.30 1.65
CA GLN A 49 6.70 -8.45 0.21
C GLN A 49 6.36 -7.15 -0.52
N LEU A 50 5.24 -6.50 -0.16
CA LEU A 50 4.83 -5.21 -0.73
C LEU A 50 5.91 -4.15 -0.55
N ALA A 51 6.49 -4.05 0.66
CA ALA A 51 7.57 -3.12 0.95
C ALA A 51 8.87 -3.41 0.17
N GLY A 52 9.11 -4.66 -0.22
CA GLY A 52 10.27 -5.05 -1.05
C GLY A 52 10.08 -4.79 -2.55
N GLN A 53 8.86 -4.55 -3.01
CA GLN A 53 8.51 -4.35 -4.41
C GLN A 53 8.41 -2.88 -4.84
N HIS A 54 8.41 -1.94 -3.89
CA HIS A 54 8.18 -0.50 -4.10
C HIS A 54 9.23 0.36 -3.39
#